data_AF-A0A1G7PFC3-F1
#
_entry.id   AF-A0A1G7PFC3-F1
#
_cell.length_a   1.000
_cell.length_b   1.000
_cell.length_c   1.000
_cell.angle_alpha   90.00
_cell.angle_beta   90.00
_cell.angle_gamma   90.00
#
_symmetry.space_group_name_H-M   'P 1'
#
loop_
_entity.id
_entity.type
_entity.pdbx_description
1 polymer ?
#
loop_
_entity_poly.entity_id
_entity_poly.type
_entity_poly.pdbx_seq_one_letter_code
_entity_poly.pdbx_strand_id
1 'polypeptide(L)'
;MKKNIIIAMIVSVFVSINANAQIDIVSVNWKEVEAIARQKPDSIKSLVKKLTAKELDNTMTLQQKVLAYCGQSYISKSQETAVFNDMMLARDRGENDKTITMAQKVLETNPLNLTAIDAIVSTIQKMEKEKKDVSSYASIDKKHYRVVLKRILSTIAVTGEGSKDKPFQTTSISDAKDFMKLHLELDTPTSHSINTKGKSPEVIFKLKETSQYYSEKSICFDLTRIQELDGTVTTRTEL
;
A
#
# COMPACT_ATOMS: atom_id res chain seq x y z
N MET A 1 30.02 56.22 19.14
CA MET A 1 29.75 55.42 17.93
C MET A 1 29.58 53.96 18.33
N LYS A 2 28.38 53.40 18.05
CA LYS A 2 28.04 52.00 17.70
C LYS A 2 28.68 50.85 18.53
N LYS A 3 27.86 50.13 19.32
CA LYS A 3 27.34 48.75 19.08
C LYS A 3 28.40 47.67 19.38
N ASN A 4 28.21 46.56 20.10
CA ASN A 4 27.07 45.66 20.31
C ASN A 4 27.49 44.63 21.39
N ILE A 5 26.59 44.20 22.29
CA ILE A 5 25.97 42.86 22.35
C ILE A 5 26.97 41.70 22.54
N ILE A 6 26.87 40.99 23.66
CA ILE A 6 26.72 39.52 23.79
C ILE A 6 26.59 39.24 25.31
N ILE A 7 25.35 39.06 25.79
CA ILE A 7 25.09 38.30 27.02
C ILE A 7 24.53 36.96 26.55
N ALA A 8 25.21 35.91 26.97
CA ALA A 8 25.05 34.54 26.54
C ALA A 8 23.65 33.98 26.81
N MET A 9 23.05 33.43 25.76
CA MET A 9 21.91 32.52 25.81
C MET A 9 22.32 31.20 26.46
N ILE A 10 21.83 30.92 27.67
CA ILE A 10 21.68 29.55 28.19
C ILE A 10 20.33 29.47 28.89
N VAL A 11 19.26 29.26 28.12
CA VAL A 11 18.07 28.52 28.55
C VAL A 11 17.62 27.71 27.33
N SER A 12 18.21 26.53 27.14
CA SER A 12 17.69 25.55 26.20
C SER A 12 16.39 24.99 26.78
N VAL A 13 15.27 25.62 26.45
CA VAL A 13 13.98 24.96 26.57
C VAL A 13 14.01 23.81 25.58
N PHE A 14 14.15 22.58 26.09
CA PHE A 14 13.79 21.38 25.36
C PHE A 14 12.29 21.46 25.11
N VAL A 15 11.90 22.07 23.99
CA VAL A 15 10.57 21.85 23.42
C VAL A 15 10.66 20.47 22.77
N SER A 16 10.32 19.44 23.55
CA SER A 16 9.90 18.17 22.97
C SER A 16 8.61 18.44 22.21
N ILE A 17 8.73 18.82 20.94
CA ILE A 17 7.59 18.83 20.03
C ILE A 17 7.26 17.36 19.78
N ASN A 18 6.47 16.76 20.68
CA ASN A 18 5.58 15.68 20.28
C ASN A 18 4.52 16.33 19.39
N ALA A 19 4.88 16.59 18.14
CA ALA A 19 3.87 16.75 17.11
C ALA A 19 3.26 15.36 16.93
N ASN A 20 2.33 15.00 17.81
CA ASN A 20 1.19 14.21 17.37
C ASN A 20 0.45 15.10 16.38
N ALA A 21 1.00 15.22 15.17
CA ALA A 21 0.25 15.62 14.02
C ALA A 21 -0.84 14.56 13.91
N GLN A 22 -2.02 14.86 14.44
CA GLN A 22 -3.20 14.06 14.24
C GLN A 22 -3.37 13.99 12.73
N ILE A 23 -2.93 12.87 12.14
CA ILE A 23 -3.10 12.63 10.70
C ILE A 23 -4.61 12.68 10.50
N ASP A 24 -5.09 13.60 9.67
CA ASP A 24 -6.49 13.64 9.30
C ASP A 24 -6.83 12.33 8.58
N ILE A 25 -7.44 11.41 9.33
CA ILE A 25 -7.83 10.10 8.83
C ILE A 25 -8.92 10.31 7.77
N VAL A 26 -8.66 9.82 6.57
CA VAL A 26 -9.63 9.77 5.49
C VAL A 26 -10.50 8.52 5.65
N SER A 27 -11.69 8.71 6.21
CA SER A 27 -12.68 7.64 6.31
C SER A 27 -13.11 7.15 4.91
N VAL A 28 -13.24 5.83 4.76
CA VAL A 28 -13.67 5.19 3.52
C VAL A 28 -15.12 4.71 3.67
N ASN A 29 -15.99 5.25 2.82
CA ASN A 29 -17.35 4.74 2.65
C ASN A 29 -17.41 3.83 1.42
N TRP A 30 -17.28 2.52 1.63
CA TRP A 30 -17.24 1.53 0.54
C TRP A 30 -18.46 1.59 -0.39
N LYS A 31 -19.66 1.87 0.14
CA LYS A 31 -20.87 2.02 -0.69
C LYS A 31 -20.79 3.22 -1.63
N GLU A 32 -20.24 4.34 -1.14
CA GLU A 32 -20.04 5.53 -1.96
C GLU A 32 -18.95 5.31 -3.02
N VAL A 33 -17.84 4.68 -2.63
CA VAL A 33 -16.76 4.31 -3.55
C VAL A 33 -17.29 3.40 -4.65
N GLU A 34 -18.08 2.37 -4.30
CA GLU A 34 -18.72 1.48 -5.27
C GLU A 34 -19.63 2.25 -6.23
N ALA A 35 -20.50 3.11 -5.70
CA ALA A 35 -21.42 3.91 -6.49
C ALA A 35 -20.67 4.79 -7.50
N ILE A 36 -19.61 5.47 -7.07
CA ILE A 36 -18.76 6.30 -7.94
C ILE A 36 -18.07 5.44 -8.99
N ALA A 37 -17.47 4.31 -8.60
CA ALA A 37 -16.76 3.43 -9.54
C ALA A 37 -17.70 2.86 -10.61
N ARG A 38 -18.96 2.55 -10.27
CA ARG A 38 -19.98 2.07 -11.21
C ARG A 38 -20.49 3.17 -12.13
N GLN A 39 -20.75 4.37 -11.60
CA GLN A 39 -21.35 5.47 -12.37
C GLN A 39 -20.32 6.25 -13.19
N LYS A 40 -19.09 6.37 -12.70
CA LYS A 40 -18.02 7.21 -13.26
C LYS A 40 -16.66 6.48 -13.31
N PRO A 41 -16.57 5.30 -13.94
CA PRO A 41 -15.33 4.52 -13.97
C PRO A 41 -14.15 5.29 -14.58
N ASP A 42 -14.39 6.13 -15.59
CA ASP A 42 -13.32 6.91 -16.22
C ASP A 42 -12.79 8.03 -15.31
N SER A 43 -13.59 8.51 -14.35
CA SER A 43 -13.10 9.43 -13.31
C SER A 43 -12.10 8.72 -12.40
N ILE A 44 -12.40 7.49 -11.98
CA ILE A 44 -11.45 6.68 -11.20
C ILE A 44 -10.18 6.40 -12.01
N LYS A 45 -10.29 5.95 -13.26
CA LYS A 45 -9.12 5.70 -14.13
C LYS A 45 -8.25 6.95 -14.28
N SER A 46 -8.85 8.13 -14.38
CA SER A 46 -8.12 9.40 -14.45
C SER A 46 -7.35 9.69 -13.15
N LEU A 47 -7.98 9.44 -11.99
CA LEU A 47 -7.29 9.56 -10.70
C LEU A 47 -6.16 8.54 -10.55
N VAL A 48 -6.36 7.30 -10.99
CA VAL A 48 -5.33 6.25 -11.01
C VAL A 48 -4.15 6.69 -11.88
N LYS A 49 -4.42 7.20 -13.09
CA LYS A 49 -3.38 7.72 -14.00
C LYS A 49 -2.58 8.87 -13.37
N LYS A 50 -3.23 9.74 -12.60
CA LYS A 50 -2.53 10.80 -11.85
C LYS A 50 -1.68 10.23 -10.72
N LEU A 51 -2.23 9.29 -9.94
CA LEU A 51 -1.52 8.64 -8.83
C LEU A 51 -0.27 7.90 -9.33
N THR A 52 -0.37 7.24 -10.48
CA THR A 52 0.71 6.50 -11.15
C THR A 52 1.50 7.32 -12.15
N ALA A 53 1.33 8.65 -12.21
CA ALA A 53 2.09 9.48 -13.13
C ALA A 53 3.58 9.53 -12.75
N LYS A 54 4.46 9.70 -13.75
CA LYS A 54 5.91 9.84 -13.50
C LYS A 54 6.24 11.02 -12.60
N GLU A 55 5.67 12.18 -12.93
CA GLU A 55 5.81 13.39 -12.13
C GLU A 55 4.87 13.38 -10.93
N LEU A 56 5.24 14.12 -9.89
CA LEU A 56 4.40 14.28 -8.71
C LEU A 56 3.27 15.26 -9.00
N ASP A 57 2.04 14.75 -9.02
CA ASP A 57 0.85 15.60 -9.03
C ASP A 57 0.51 16.03 -7.59
N ASN A 58 0.91 17.25 -7.22
CA ASN A 58 0.61 17.85 -5.93
C ASN A 58 -0.84 18.36 -5.83
N THR A 59 -1.65 18.27 -6.89
CA THR A 59 -3.04 18.75 -6.91
C THR A 59 -4.03 17.71 -6.38
N MET A 60 -3.63 16.44 -6.26
CA MET A 60 -4.50 15.39 -5.73
C MET A 60 -4.72 15.52 -4.23
N THR A 61 -5.98 15.67 -3.82
CA THR A 61 -6.35 15.62 -2.40
C THR A 61 -6.17 14.20 -1.83
N LEU A 62 -6.09 14.06 -0.50
CA LEU A 62 -6.01 12.74 0.13
C LEU A 62 -7.24 11.88 -0.21
N GLN A 63 -8.43 12.48 -0.22
CA GLN A 63 -9.68 11.83 -0.60
C GLN A 63 -9.62 11.30 -2.04
N GLN A 64 -9.05 12.08 -2.97
CA GLN A 64 -8.89 11.65 -4.36
C GLN A 64 -7.91 10.48 -4.50
N LYS A 65 -6.83 10.46 -3.72
CA LYS A 65 -5.87 9.33 -3.70
C LYS A 65 -6.55 8.06 -3.17
N VAL A 66 -7.25 8.17 -2.04
CA VAL A 66 -8.00 7.07 -1.43
C VAL A 66 -9.09 6.56 -2.39
N LEU A 67 -9.83 7.46 -3.04
CA LEU A 67 -10.83 7.11 -4.04
C LEU A 67 -10.20 6.41 -5.27
N ALA A 68 -9.01 6.84 -5.71
CA ALA A 68 -8.30 6.15 -6.79
C ALA A 68 -7.96 4.72 -6.41
N TYR A 69 -7.38 4.53 -5.22
CA TYR A 69 -6.96 3.22 -4.71
C TYR A 69 -8.15 2.29 -4.48
N CYS A 70 -9.10 2.67 -3.62
CA CYS A 70 -10.28 1.86 -3.31
C CYS A 70 -11.16 1.67 -4.56
N GLY A 71 -11.37 2.72 -5.36
CA GLY A 71 -12.20 2.68 -6.57
C GLY A 71 -11.62 1.77 -7.66
N GLN A 72 -10.30 1.73 -7.82
CA GLN A 72 -9.66 0.84 -8.81
C GLN A 72 -9.99 -0.62 -8.57
N SER A 73 -10.16 -1.05 -7.31
CA SER A 73 -10.54 -2.43 -6.98
C SER A 73 -11.94 -2.82 -7.48
N TYR A 74 -12.86 -1.86 -7.65
CA TYR A 74 -14.17 -2.10 -8.27
C TYR A 74 -14.12 -2.14 -9.80
N ILE A 75 -13.05 -1.60 -10.39
CA ILE A 75 -12.79 -1.66 -11.83
C ILE A 75 -12.09 -2.97 -12.18
N SER A 76 -10.98 -3.29 -11.52
CA SER A 76 -10.22 -4.52 -11.80
C SER A 76 -10.96 -5.77 -11.35
N LYS A 77 -11.74 -5.70 -10.25
CA LYS A 77 -12.52 -6.81 -9.71
C LYS A 77 -11.72 -8.12 -9.56
N SER A 78 -10.45 -7.99 -9.19
CA SER A 78 -9.51 -9.11 -9.06
C SER A 78 -9.35 -9.94 -10.33
N GLN A 79 -9.61 -9.38 -11.52
CA GLN A 79 -9.42 -10.06 -12.81
C GLN A 79 -7.94 -10.43 -13.05
N GLU A 80 -7.01 -9.79 -12.35
CA GLU A 80 -5.59 -10.11 -12.38
C GLU A 80 -5.22 -11.40 -11.61
N THR A 81 -6.12 -12.00 -10.83
CA THR A 81 -5.79 -13.05 -9.84
C THR A 81 -5.03 -14.23 -10.42
N ALA A 82 -5.44 -14.73 -11.59
CA ALA A 82 -4.75 -15.87 -12.21
C ALA A 82 -3.29 -15.54 -12.55
N VAL A 83 -3.08 -14.37 -13.17
CA VAL A 83 -1.74 -13.89 -13.56
C VAL A 83 -0.91 -13.54 -12.32
N PHE A 84 -1.55 -13.00 -11.27
CA PHE A 84 -0.93 -12.73 -9.98
C PHE A 84 -0.42 -14.01 -9.32
N ASN A 85 -1.20 -15.09 -9.33
CA ASN A 85 -0.79 -16.37 -8.77
C ASN A 85 0.40 -16.97 -9.56
N ASP A 86 0.37 -16.89 -10.89
CA ASP A 86 1.49 -17.30 -11.74
C ASP A 86 2.76 -16.48 -11.46
N MET A 87 2.61 -15.17 -11.21
CA MET A 87 3.71 -14.29 -10.80
C MET A 87 4.31 -14.74 -9.46
N MET A 88 3.49 -15.02 -8.46
CA MET A 88 3.95 -15.46 -7.15
C MET A 88 4.68 -16.81 -7.24
N LEU A 89 4.14 -17.78 -7.98
CA LEU A 89 4.80 -19.07 -8.23
C LEU A 89 6.15 -18.90 -8.94
N ALA A 90 6.23 -18.01 -9.94
CA ALA A 90 7.48 -17.71 -10.63
C ALA A 90 8.51 -17.09 -9.66
N ARG A 91 8.07 -16.17 -8.79
CA ARG A 91 8.91 -15.51 -7.79
C ARG A 91 9.50 -16.54 -6.82
N ASP A 92 8.68 -17.44 -6.30
CA ASP A 92 9.09 -18.48 -5.35
C ASP A 92 10.08 -19.47 -5.96
N ARG A 93 9.97 -19.74 -7.26
CA ARG A 93 10.90 -20.60 -8.02
C ARG A 93 12.17 -19.87 -8.46
N GLY A 94 12.29 -18.56 -8.22
CA GLY A 94 13.40 -17.75 -8.70
C GLY A 94 13.42 -17.55 -10.22
N GLU A 95 12.28 -17.74 -10.90
CA GLU A 95 12.10 -17.50 -12.33
C GLU A 95 11.98 -15.99 -12.59
N ASN A 96 13.11 -15.26 -12.50
CA ASN A 96 13.15 -13.80 -12.53
C ASN A 96 12.42 -13.18 -13.74
N ASP A 97 12.71 -13.65 -14.95
CA ASP A 97 12.16 -13.07 -16.18
C ASP A 97 10.65 -13.24 -16.27
N LYS A 98 10.16 -14.41 -15.85
CA LYS A 98 8.74 -14.72 -15.79
C LYS A 98 8.06 -13.92 -14.68
N THR A 99 8.72 -13.72 -13.54
CA THR A 99 8.23 -12.86 -12.46
C THR A 99 7.99 -11.44 -12.96
N ILE A 100 8.96 -10.84 -13.65
CA ILE A 100 8.84 -9.48 -14.20
C ILE A 100 7.73 -9.42 -15.27
N THR A 101 7.70 -10.40 -16.18
CA THR A 101 6.70 -10.45 -17.26
C THR A 101 5.27 -10.58 -16.71
N MET A 102 5.04 -11.46 -15.74
CA MET A 102 3.73 -11.63 -15.13
C MET A 102 3.33 -10.42 -14.29
N ALA A 103 4.28 -9.81 -13.58
CA ALA A 103 4.03 -8.58 -12.85
C ALA A 103 3.55 -7.44 -13.78
N GLN A 104 4.16 -7.27 -14.96
CA GLN A 104 3.69 -6.29 -15.94
C GLN A 104 2.25 -6.56 -16.38
N LYS A 105 1.89 -7.81 -16.66
CA LYS A 105 0.51 -8.22 -17.00
C LYS A 105 -0.49 -8.00 -15.86
N VAL A 106 -0.07 -8.21 -14.60
CA VAL A 106 -0.88 -7.85 -13.43
C VAL A 106 -1.17 -6.35 -13.44
N LEU A 107 -0.15 -5.52 -13.71
CA LEU A 107 -0.28 -4.06 -13.71
C LEU A 107 -1.07 -3.50 -14.89
N GLU A 108 -1.18 -4.24 -16.00
CA GLU A 108 -2.10 -3.91 -17.10
C GLU A 108 -3.57 -3.98 -16.67
N THR A 109 -3.91 -4.89 -15.76
CA THR A 109 -5.27 -5.04 -15.21
C THR A 109 -5.50 -4.18 -13.98
N ASN A 110 -4.52 -4.15 -13.06
CA ASN A 110 -4.56 -3.36 -11.83
C ASN A 110 -3.25 -2.57 -11.65
N PRO A 111 -3.20 -1.31 -12.14
CA PRO A 111 -2.00 -0.47 -12.05
C PRO A 111 -1.54 -0.13 -10.63
N LEU A 112 -2.36 -0.43 -9.61
CA LEU A 112 -2.09 -0.14 -8.20
C LEU A 112 -1.73 -1.40 -7.39
N ASN A 113 -1.54 -2.56 -8.04
CA ASN A 113 -1.16 -3.79 -7.35
C ASN A 113 0.25 -3.65 -6.72
N LEU A 114 0.30 -3.53 -5.39
CA LEU A 114 1.54 -3.28 -4.64
C LEU A 114 2.58 -4.38 -4.85
N THR A 115 2.15 -5.64 -4.76
CA THR A 115 3.03 -6.80 -4.85
C THR A 115 3.68 -6.91 -6.23
N ALA A 116 2.93 -6.62 -7.30
CA ALA A 116 3.48 -6.64 -8.66
C ALA A 116 4.50 -5.51 -8.88
N ILE A 117 4.23 -4.30 -8.36
CA ILE A 117 5.20 -3.20 -8.39
C ILE A 117 6.47 -3.59 -7.62
N ASP A 118 6.35 -4.11 -6.40
CA ASP A 118 7.47 -4.59 -5.61
C ASP A 118 8.22 -5.74 -6.30
N ALA A 119 7.51 -6.67 -6.94
CA ALA A 119 8.11 -7.79 -7.65
C ALA A 119 9.02 -7.31 -8.79
N ILE A 120 8.59 -6.34 -9.60
CA ILE A 120 9.44 -5.74 -10.65
C ILE A 120 10.68 -5.10 -10.03
N VAL A 121 10.48 -4.23 -9.04
CA VAL A 121 11.57 -3.45 -8.43
C VAL A 121 12.59 -4.36 -7.75
N SER A 122 12.13 -5.27 -6.90
CA SER A 122 12.98 -6.15 -6.09
C SER A 122 13.69 -7.21 -6.93
N THR A 123 13.04 -7.76 -7.96
CA THR A 123 13.65 -8.77 -8.85
C THR A 123 14.79 -8.17 -9.65
N ILE A 124 14.59 -7.01 -10.28
CA ILE A 124 15.67 -6.37 -11.04
C ILE A 124 16.80 -5.94 -10.10
N GLN A 125 16.50 -5.40 -8.92
CA GLN A 125 17.54 -5.08 -7.92
C GLN A 125 18.34 -6.30 -7.49
N LYS A 126 17.69 -7.44 -7.29
CA LYS A 126 18.35 -8.70 -6.95
C LYS A 126 19.29 -9.12 -8.09
N MET A 127 18.83 -9.10 -9.33
CA MET A 127 19.63 -9.43 -10.52
C MET A 127 20.87 -8.53 -10.64
N GLU A 128 20.71 -7.22 -10.44
CA GLU A 128 21.84 -6.27 -10.45
C GLU A 128 22.87 -6.58 -9.35
N LYS A 129 22.41 -6.86 -8.12
CA LYS A 129 23.29 -7.25 -7.01
C LYS A 129 24.04 -8.56 -7.31
N GLU A 130 23.37 -9.48 -7.98
CA GLU A 130 23.93 -10.76 -8.44
C GLU A 130 24.78 -10.62 -9.72
N LYS A 131 24.97 -9.40 -10.25
CA LYS A 131 25.69 -9.10 -11.51
C LYS A 131 25.17 -9.89 -12.71
N LYS A 132 23.87 -10.20 -12.73
CA LYS A 132 23.19 -10.80 -13.88
C LYS A 132 22.90 -9.75 -14.95
N ASP A 133 22.77 -10.18 -16.20
CA ASP A 133 22.35 -9.28 -17.28
C ASP A 133 20.90 -8.80 -17.04
N VAL A 134 20.70 -7.50 -17.14
CA VAL A 134 19.40 -6.81 -17.00
C VAL A 134 19.11 -5.89 -18.19
N SER A 135 19.86 -6.02 -19.28
CA SER A 135 19.74 -5.20 -20.49
C SER A 135 18.33 -5.26 -21.10
N SER A 136 17.68 -6.42 -21.04
CA SER A 136 16.28 -6.64 -21.45
C SER A 136 15.28 -5.79 -20.67
N TYR A 137 15.66 -5.26 -19.50
CA TYR A 137 14.83 -4.44 -18.62
C TYR A 137 15.24 -2.97 -18.60
N ALA A 138 16.11 -2.52 -19.51
CA ALA A 138 16.59 -1.14 -19.54
C ALA A 138 15.47 -0.09 -19.72
N SER A 139 14.35 -0.46 -20.34
CA SER A 139 13.17 0.41 -20.50
C SER A 139 12.33 0.54 -19.22
N ILE A 140 12.54 -0.31 -18.22
CA ILE A 140 11.80 -0.30 -16.96
C ILE A 140 12.38 0.79 -16.04
N ASP A 141 11.63 1.88 -15.88
CA ASP A 141 11.97 2.95 -14.95
C ASP A 141 11.67 2.53 -13.49
N LYS A 142 12.63 1.86 -12.85
CA LYS A 142 12.49 1.43 -11.45
C LYS A 142 12.29 2.57 -10.47
N LYS A 143 12.84 3.75 -10.76
CA LYS A 143 12.66 4.92 -9.89
C LYS A 143 11.19 5.34 -9.91
N HIS A 144 10.59 5.34 -11.10
CA HIS A 144 9.17 5.58 -11.25
C HIS A 144 8.33 4.56 -10.47
N TYR A 145 8.56 3.26 -10.62
CA TYR A 145 7.83 2.23 -9.85
C TYR A 145 7.95 2.41 -8.33
N ARG A 146 9.15 2.74 -7.81
CA ARG A 146 9.31 3.04 -6.37
C ARG A 146 8.53 4.27 -5.92
N VAL A 147 8.42 5.29 -6.76
CA VAL A 147 7.61 6.47 -6.47
C VAL A 147 6.13 6.10 -6.40
N VAL A 148 5.63 5.31 -7.36
CA VAL A 148 4.24 4.83 -7.36
C VAL A 148 3.96 3.98 -6.11
N LEU A 149 4.85 3.03 -5.79
CA LEU A 149 4.77 2.21 -4.59
C LEU A 149 4.61 3.07 -3.32
N LYS A 150 5.50 4.06 -3.12
CA LYS A 150 5.43 4.98 -1.97
C LYS A 150 4.13 5.78 -1.92
N ARG A 151 3.58 6.19 -3.06
CA ARG A 151 2.32 6.93 -3.12
C ARG A 151 1.14 6.06 -2.71
N ILE A 152 1.09 4.80 -3.15
CA ILE A 152 0.03 3.87 -2.76
C ILE A 152 0.13 3.56 -1.26
N LEU A 153 1.34 3.25 -0.77
CA LEU A 153 1.56 3.01 0.67
C LEU A 153 1.15 4.21 1.52
N SER A 154 1.52 5.43 1.11
CA SER A 154 1.10 6.66 1.81
C SER A 154 -0.41 6.91 1.71
N THR A 155 -1.06 6.41 0.65
CA THR A 155 -2.52 6.48 0.50
C THR A 155 -3.21 5.54 1.50
N ILE A 156 -2.69 4.33 1.71
CA ILE A 156 -3.19 3.41 2.74
C ILE A 156 -2.97 4.01 4.13
N ALA A 157 -1.79 4.60 4.38
CA ALA A 157 -1.42 5.16 5.68
C ALA A 157 -2.38 6.25 6.21
N VAL A 158 -3.05 7.00 5.32
CA VAL A 158 -4.01 8.05 5.74
C VAL A 158 -5.42 7.53 6.00
N THR A 159 -5.69 6.24 5.79
CA THR A 159 -7.05 5.67 5.92
C THR A 159 -7.39 5.19 7.33
N GLY A 160 -6.38 5.06 8.20
CA GLY A 160 -6.56 4.56 9.56
C GLY A 160 -5.27 4.67 10.37
N GLU A 161 -5.30 4.12 11.58
CA GLU A 161 -4.13 4.00 12.47
C GLU A 161 -3.86 2.54 12.86
N GLY A 162 -4.58 1.58 12.26
CA GLY A 162 -4.43 0.15 12.49
C GLY A 162 -5.09 -0.35 13.79
N SER A 163 -5.85 0.49 14.49
CA SER A 163 -6.70 0.08 15.60
C SER A 163 -8.02 -0.54 15.11
N LYS A 164 -8.77 -1.22 15.98
CA LYS A 164 -10.09 -1.78 15.62
C LYS A 164 -11.11 -0.70 15.25
N ASP A 165 -11.02 0.46 15.90
CA ASP A 165 -11.94 1.58 15.65
C ASP A 165 -11.58 2.32 14.35
N LYS A 166 -10.31 2.29 13.95
CA LYS A 166 -9.77 2.95 12.76
C LYS A 166 -8.78 2.03 12.03
N PRO A 167 -9.26 0.92 11.45
CA PRO A 167 -8.39 0.00 10.72
C PRO A 167 -7.87 0.67 9.44
N PHE A 168 -6.69 0.25 9.00
CA PHE A 168 -6.22 0.63 7.66
C PHE A 168 -7.12 0.01 6.59
N GLN A 169 -7.36 0.72 5.50
CA GLN A 169 -8.24 0.28 4.42
C GLN A 169 -7.40 -0.32 3.30
N THR A 170 -7.60 -1.61 3.00
CA THR A 170 -6.87 -2.32 1.95
C THR A 170 -7.82 -3.05 1.00
N THR A 171 -7.36 -3.29 -0.24
CA THR A 171 -8.18 -3.94 -1.26
C THR A 171 -7.90 -5.45 -1.39
N SER A 172 -6.80 -5.91 -0.80
CA SER A 172 -6.41 -7.33 -0.73
C SER A 172 -5.62 -7.62 0.56
N ILE A 173 -5.51 -8.91 0.93
CA ILE A 173 -4.62 -9.33 2.03
C ILE A 173 -3.16 -9.05 1.68
N SER A 174 -2.79 -9.20 0.40
CA SER A 174 -1.44 -8.88 -0.08
C SER A 174 -1.10 -7.41 0.14
N ASP A 175 -2.04 -6.48 -0.09
CA ASP A 175 -1.82 -5.05 0.21
C ASP A 175 -1.55 -4.80 1.70
N ALA A 176 -2.26 -5.49 2.60
CA ALA A 176 -2.02 -5.38 4.04
C ALA A 176 -0.62 -5.87 4.42
N LYS A 177 -0.21 -7.02 3.88
CA LYS A 177 1.13 -7.60 4.08
C LYS A 177 2.23 -6.69 3.53
N ASP A 178 2.06 -6.21 2.30
CA ASP A 178 3.02 -5.29 1.66
C ASP A 178 3.08 -3.95 2.39
N PHE A 179 1.95 -3.44 2.89
CA PHE A 179 1.93 -2.22 3.71
C PHE A 179 2.73 -2.39 5.01
N MET A 180 2.49 -3.48 5.75
CA MET A 180 3.25 -3.78 6.97
C MET A 180 4.75 -3.84 6.69
N LYS A 181 5.16 -4.58 5.66
CA LYS A 181 6.56 -4.79 5.31
C LYS A 181 7.23 -3.51 4.79
N LEU A 182 6.60 -2.82 3.85
CA LEU A 182 7.23 -1.78 3.03
C LEU A 182 7.01 -0.36 3.57
N HIS A 183 5.97 -0.14 4.38
CA HIS A 183 5.67 1.17 4.97
C HIS A 183 5.96 1.20 6.47
N LEU A 184 5.56 0.15 7.21
CA LEU A 184 5.75 0.09 8.65
C LEU A 184 7.06 -0.60 9.06
N GLU A 185 7.79 -1.20 8.13
CA GLU A 185 9.01 -1.98 8.40
C GLU A 185 8.80 -3.08 9.46
N LEU A 186 7.66 -3.77 9.37
CA LEU A 186 7.31 -4.88 10.25
C LEU A 186 7.49 -6.22 9.56
N ASP A 187 8.02 -7.20 10.28
CA ASP A 187 7.88 -8.60 9.88
C ASP A 187 6.41 -8.99 9.75
N THR A 188 6.07 -9.60 8.61
CA THR A 188 4.69 -9.97 8.30
C THR A 188 4.37 -11.37 8.82
N PRO A 189 3.43 -11.52 9.77
CA PRO A 189 3.05 -12.84 10.27
C PRO A 189 2.39 -13.70 9.19
N THR A 190 2.70 -14.99 9.17
CA THR A 190 2.04 -15.97 8.30
C THR A 190 0.56 -16.15 8.68
N SER A 191 0.27 -16.16 9.99
CA SER A 191 -1.07 -16.32 10.52
C SER A 191 -1.73 -14.98 10.83
N HIS A 192 -3.04 -14.93 10.61
CA HIS A 192 -3.89 -13.79 10.92
C HIS A 192 -5.27 -14.31 11.36
N SER A 193 -5.98 -13.50 12.15
CA SER A 193 -7.37 -13.80 12.50
C SER A 193 -8.32 -12.93 11.70
N ILE A 194 -9.40 -13.54 11.22
CA ILE A 194 -10.46 -12.83 10.50
C ILE A 194 -11.66 -12.71 11.44
N ASN A 195 -12.14 -11.49 11.65
CA ASN A 195 -13.37 -11.23 12.38
C ASN A 195 -14.42 -10.70 11.40
N THR A 196 -15.45 -11.51 11.14
CA THR A 196 -16.56 -11.16 10.23
C THR A 196 -17.83 -10.74 10.94
N LYS A 197 -17.86 -10.75 12.28
CA LYS A 197 -19.07 -10.52 13.10
C LYS A 197 -19.18 -9.09 13.64
N GLY A 198 -18.23 -8.20 13.31
CA GLY A 198 -18.22 -6.79 13.71
C GLY A 198 -19.03 -5.87 12.80
N LYS A 199 -19.02 -4.55 13.10
CA LYS A 199 -19.65 -3.51 12.24
C LYS A 199 -19.03 -3.44 10.84
N SER A 200 -17.72 -3.73 10.75
CA SER A 200 -16.99 -3.98 9.52
C SER A 200 -16.17 -5.25 9.70
N PRO A 201 -16.04 -6.09 8.67
CA PRO A 201 -15.16 -7.24 8.72
C PRO A 201 -13.69 -6.76 8.78
N GLU A 202 -12.86 -7.43 9.56
CA GLU A 202 -11.46 -7.04 9.79
C GLU A 202 -10.52 -8.24 9.77
N VAL A 203 -9.30 -8.03 9.28
CA VAL A 203 -8.17 -8.94 9.45
C VAL A 203 -7.23 -8.34 10.47
N ILE A 204 -6.84 -9.16 11.44
CA ILE A 204 -5.98 -8.77 12.55
C ILE A 204 -4.72 -9.61 12.49
N PHE A 205 -3.57 -8.93 12.44
CA PHE A 205 -2.27 -9.54 12.57
C PHE A 205 -1.75 -9.31 13.98
N LYS A 206 -1.28 -10.38 14.64
CA LYS A 206 -0.53 -10.28 15.90
C LYS A 206 0.93 -10.06 15.58
N LEU A 207 1.50 -8.96 16.05
CA LEU A 207 2.88 -8.58 15.75
C LEU A 207 3.82 -9.21 16.77
N LYS A 208 4.97 -9.72 16.29
CA LYS A 208 6.03 -10.27 17.16
C LYS A 208 6.96 -9.17 17.67
N GLU A 209 7.04 -8.08 16.92
CA GLU A 209 7.91 -6.94 17.16
C GLU A 209 7.19 -5.65 16.78
N THR A 210 7.76 -4.54 17.23
CA THR A 210 7.34 -3.18 16.90
C THR A 210 8.39 -2.54 16.02
N SER A 211 8.04 -1.46 15.31
CA SER A 211 8.99 -0.63 14.59
C SER A 211 8.94 0.82 15.08
N GLN A 212 9.83 1.66 14.56
CA GLN A 212 9.76 3.12 14.76
C GLN A 212 8.48 3.75 14.16
N TYR A 213 7.79 3.03 13.27
CA TYR A 213 6.59 3.48 12.57
C TYR A 213 5.29 2.90 13.14
N TYR A 214 5.38 1.87 13.99
CA TYR A 214 4.22 1.21 14.59
C TYR A 214 4.57 0.52 15.92
N SER A 215 3.94 0.95 17.01
CA SER A 215 4.26 0.51 18.37
C SER A 215 3.28 -0.51 18.98
N GLU A 216 2.12 -0.72 18.34
CA GLU A 216 1.10 -1.62 18.89
C GLU A 216 1.44 -3.11 18.66
N LYS A 217 0.88 -4.00 19.49
CA LYS A 217 1.12 -5.45 19.41
C LYS A 217 0.22 -6.17 18.40
N SER A 218 -0.74 -5.45 17.83
CA SER A 218 -1.64 -5.96 16.81
C SER A 218 -2.03 -4.85 15.86
N ILE A 219 -2.26 -5.20 14.61
CA ILE A 219 -2.66 -4.26 13.56
C ILE A 219 -3.91 -4.80 12.85
N CYS A 220 -4.87 -3.90 12.60
CA CYS A 220 -6.16 -4.21 12.01
C CYS A 220 -6.28 -3.57 10.62
N PHE A 221 -6.79 -4.36 9.66
CA PHE A 221 -7.14 -3.90 8.32
C PHE A 221 -8.60 -4.23 8.03
N ASP A 222 -9.29 -3.32 7.33
CA ASP A 222 -10.66 -3.51 6.88
C ASP A 222 -10.71 -4.56 5.75
N LEU A 223 -11.64 -5.50 5.85
CA LEU A 223 -11.83 -6.59 4.89
C LEU A 223 -13.02 -6.37 3.95
N THR A 224 -13.74 -5.25 4.02
CA THR A 224 -15.03 -5.08 3.32
C THR A 224 -14.88 -5.40 1.84
N ARG A 225 -13.85 -4.83 1.19
CA ARG A 225 -13.62 -5.06 -0.23
C ARG A 225 -13.22 -6.49 -0.57
N ILE A 226 -12.44 -7.14 0.29
CA ILE A 226 -12.00 -8.53 0.11
C ILE A 226 -13.22 -9.46 0.17
N GLN A 227 -14.12 -9.25 1.12
CA GLN A 227 -15.35 -10.04 1.22
C GLN A 227 -16.26 -9.89 -0.01
N GLU A 228 -16.38 -8.67 -0.55
CA GLU A 228 -17.16 -8.40 -1.75
C GLU A 228 -16.58 -9.08 -3.02
N LEU A 229 -15.27 -9.27 -3.08
CA LEU A 229 -14.59 -9.94 -4.19
C LEU A 229 -14.75 -11.46 -4.14
N ASP A 230 -14.67 -12.04 -2.94
CA ASP A 230 -14.73 -13.49 -2.74
C ASP A 230 -16.16 -14.06 -2.73
N GLY A 231 -17.20 -13.20 -2.79
CA GLY A 231 -18.61 -13.59 -2.87
C GLY A 231 -19.20 -14.20 -1.58
N THR A 232 -18.35 -14.70 -0.69
CA THR A 232 -18.62 -15.21 0.66
C THR A 232 -17.28 -15.52 1.30
N VAL A 233 -16.99 -14.98 2.50
CA VAL A 233 -15.86 -15.48 3.31
C VAL A 233 -16.19 -16.90 3.75
N THR A 234 -15.90 -17.85 2.88
CA THR A 234 -15.71 -19.24 3.30
C THR A 234 -14.26 -19.30 3.74
N THR A 235 -14.06 -19.57 5.02
CA THR A 235 -12.80 -19.90 5.67
C THR A 235 -11.90 -20.73 4.76
N ARG A 236 -11.02 -20.08 4.00
CA ARG A 236 -9.79 -20.70 3.53
C ARG A 236 -8.76 -20.48 4.61
N THR A 237 -8.68 -21.45 5.49
CA THR A 237 -7.44 -21.76 6.20
C THR A 237 -6.40 -22.03 5.12
N GLU A 238 -5.55 -21.05 4.83
CA GLU A 238 -4.31 -21.33 4.11
C GLU A 238 -3.38 -22.06 5.08
N LEU A 239 -2.97 -23.26 4.65
CA LEU A 239 -2.05 -24.18 5.33
C LEU A 239 -0.67 -23.57 5.55
#